data_AF-A0A4U9CX89-F1
#
_entry.id   AF-A0A4U9CX89-F1
#
_cell.length_a   1.000
_cell.length_b   1.000
_cell.length_c   1.000
_cell.angle_alpha   90.00
_cell.angle_beta   90.00
_cell.angle_gamma   90.00
#
_symmetry.space_group_name_H-M   'P 1'
#
loop_
_entity.id
_entity.type
_entity.pdbx_description
1 polymer ?
#
loop_
_entity_poly.entity_id
_entity_poly.type
_entity_poly.pdbx_seq_one_letter_code
_entity_poly.pdbx_strand_id
1 'polypeptide(L)' 'MLDITHKMAGQYADDAFIIGYRFSPEELEEPGIRFDDTLYLLEKLAARGLDYLHFSVGASLRPSIVDTRRSDAAD' A
#
# COMPACT_ATOMS: atom_id res chain seq x y z
N MET A 1 3.54 14.44 4.73
CA MET A 1 4.80 13.66 4.68
C MET A 1 5.28 13.52 3.24
N LEU A 2 4.47 12.99 2.33
CA LEU A 2 4.81 12.90 0.89
C LEU A 2 5.20 14.25 0.26
N ASP A 3 4.51 15.33 0.58
CA ASP A 3 4.86 16.67 0.06
C ASP A 3 6.27 17.12 0.49
N ILE A 4 6.68 16.76 1.70
CA ILE A 4 8.04 17.05 2.19
C ILE A 4 9.04 16.16 1.46
N THR A 5 8.71 14.88 1.24
CA THR A 5 9.54 13.96 0.44
C THR A 5 9.78 14.51 -0.97
N HIS A 6 8.73 14.94 -1.66
CA HIS A 6 8.82 15.59 -2.98
C HIS A 6 9.69 16.85 -2.94
N LYS A 7 9.49 17.71 -1.94
CA LYS A 7 10.31 18.91 -1.76
C LYS A 7 11.79 18.58 -1.60
N MET A 8 12.11 17.57 -0.79
CA MET A 8 13.50 17.17 -0.54
C MET A 8 14.11 16.51 -1.78
N ALA A 9 13.37 15.65 -2.48
CA ALA A 9 13.82 15.04 -3.74
C ALA A 9 14.15 16.13 -4.76
N GLY A 10 13.28 17.13 -4.96
CA GLY A 10 13.55 18.23 -5.87
C GLY A 10 14.72 19.14 -5.46
N GLN A 11 15.13 19.13 -4.18
CA GLN A 11 16.27 19.94 -3.71
C GLN A 11 17.61 19.19 -3.84
N TYR A 12 17.61 17.87 -3.71
CA TYR A 12 18.83 17.10 -3.49
C TYR A 12 19.08 15.96 -4.47
N ALA A 13 18.06 15.52 -5.22
CA ALA A 13 18.16 14.41 -6.16
C ALA A 13 18.02 14.89 -7.61
N ASP A 14 18.33 14.00 -8.55
CA ASP A 14 18.06 14.22 -9.98
C ASP A 14 16.66 13.72 -10.37
N ASP A 15 16.27 13.99 -11.62
CA ASP A 15 14.95 13.64 -12.15
C ASP A 15 14.71 12.12 -12.30
N ALA A 16 15.73 11.27 -12.12
CA ALA A 16 15.59 9.81 -12.12
C ALA A 16 15.25 9.25 -10.72
N PHE A 17 15.20 10.09 -9.69
CA PHE A 17 14.88 9.68 -8.33
C PHE A 17 13.39 9.31 -8.17
N ILE A 18 13.12 8.06 -7.78
CA ILE A 18 11.77 7.55 -7.57
C ILE A 18 11.37 7.55 -6.09
N ILE A 19 10.11 7.86 -5.82
CA ILE A 19 9.50 7.85 -4.49
C ILE A 19 8.43 6.75 -4.43
N GLY A 20 8.60 5.83 -3.49
CA GLY A 20 7.61 4.77 -3.26
C GLY A 20 7.16 4.67 -1.81
N TYR A 21 6.09 3.90 -1.63
CA TYR A 21 5.49 3.66 -0.32
C TYR A 21 5.35 2.17 -0.07
N ARG A 22 5.85 1.70 1.07
CA ARG A 22 5.73 0.32 1.53
C ARG A 22 4.68 0.24 2.60
N PHE A 23 3.78 -0.72 2.47
CA PHE A 23 2.67 -0.91 3.39
C PHE A 23 2.36 -2.39 3.62
N SER A 24 1.73 -2.67 4.76
CA SER A 24 1.03 -3.92 5.01
C SER A 24 -0.44 -3.71 4.64
N PRO A 25 -1.08 -4.61 3.89
CA PRO A 25 -2.43 -4.37 3.38
C PRO A 25 -3.53 -4.46 4.43
N GLU A 26 -3.29 -5.19 5.52
CA GLU A 26 -4.26 -5.51 6.56
C GLU A 26 -3.53 -5.74 7.91
N GLU A 27 -4.24 -5.60 9.02
CA GLU A 27 -3.79 -5.85 10.40
C GLU A 27 -4.73 -6.82 11.14
N LEU A 28 -4.21 -7.65 12.03
CA LEU A 28 -5.02 -8.66 12.75
C LEU A 28 -5.73 -8.07 13.97
N GLU A 29 -5.26 -6.93 14.44
CA GLU A 29 -5.77 -6.22 15.61
C GLU A 29 -7.20 -5.71 15.40
N GLU A 30 -7.89 -5.51 16.52
CA GLU A 30 -9.22 -4.90 16.57
C GLU A 30 -9.19 -3.70 17.55
N PRO A 31 -9.24 -2.46 17.05
CA PRO A 31 -9.31 -2.06 15.63
C PRO A 31 -7.97 -2.24 14.89
N GLY A 32 -8.03 -2.55 13.60
CA GLY A 32 -6.87 -2.64 12.72
C GLY A 32 -7.23 -2.24 11.29
N ILE A 33 -6.22 -1.99 10.45
CA ILE A 33 -6.40 -1.63 9.04
C ILE A 33 -7.06 -2.79 8.27
N ARG A 34 -8.09 -2.50 7.48
CA ARG A 34 -8.73 -3.45 6.55
C ARG A 34 -8.29 -3.18 5.12
N PHE A 35 -8.50 -4.15 4.24
CA PHE A 35 -8.07 -4.02 2.84
C PHE A 35 -8.67 -2.79 2.14
N ASP A 36 -9.94 -2.48 2.42
CA ASP A 36 -10.62 -1.29 1.87
C ASP A 36 -10.01 0.02 2.37
N ASP A 37 -9.58 0.09 3.64
CA ASP A 37 -8.88 1.26 4.19
C ASP A 37 -7.54 1.47 3.47
N THR A 38 -6.82 0.36 3.22
CA THR A 38 -5.58 0.39 2.44
C THR A 38 -5.86 0.87 1.02
N LEU A 39 -6.86 0.32 0.31
CA LEU A 39 -7.20 0.75 -1.05
C LEU A 39 -7.50 2.26 -1.10
N TYR A 40 -8.28 2.76 -0.14
CA TYR A 40 -8.56 4.19 -0.03
C TYR A 40 -7.28 5.01 0.12
N LEU A 41 -6.35 4.59 0.99
CA LEU A 41 -5.05 5.25 1.15
C LEU A 41 -4.25 5.24 -0.17
N LEU A 42 -4.18 4.08 -0.84
CA LEU A 42 -3.43 3.92 -2.08
C LEU A 42 -3.94 4.83 -3.19
N GLU A 43 -5.26 4.98 -3.33
CA GLU A 43 -5.87 5.92 -4.27
C GLU A 43 -5.41 7.37 -4.01
N LYS A 44 -5.37 7.79 -2.73
CA LYS A 44 -4.92 9.14 -2.36
C LYS A 44 -3.43 9.34 -2.58
N LEU A 45 -2.61 8.30 -2.40
CA LEU A 45 -1.17 8.36 -2.64
C LEU A 45 -0.86 8.39 -4.14
N ALA A 46 -1.53 7.56 -4.94
CA ALA A 46 -1.38 7.54 -6.39
C ALA A 46 -1.71 8.92 -7.00
N ALA A 47 -2.79 9.56 -6.55
CA ALA A 47 -3.16 10.90 -6.99
C ALA A 47 -2.14 12.00 -6.62
N ARG A 48 -1.17 11.72 -5.75
CA ARG A 48 -0.13 12.65 -5.29
C ARG A 48 1.25 12.37 -5.89
N GLY A 49 1.32 11.55 -6.94
CA GLY A 49 2.57 11.31 -7.68
C GLY A 49 3.54 10.38 -6.97
N LEU A 50 3.06 9.22 -6.53
CA LEU A 50 3.91 8.13 -6.06
C LEU A 50 4.34 7.25 -7.25
N ASP A 51 5.62 6.90 -7.34
CA ASP A 51 6.16 6.14 -8.49
C ASP A 51 5.95 4.63 -8.35
N TYR A 52 6.00 4.11 -7.12
CA TYR A 52 5.80 2.68 -6.87
C TYR A 52 5.19 2.37 -5.51
N LEU A 53 4.55 1.20 -5.46
CA LEU A 53 3.96 0.63 -4.26
C LEU A 53 4.66 -0.69 -3.93
N HIS A 54 5.08 -0.85 -2.68
CA HIS A 54 5.68 -2.08 -2.19
C HIS A 54 4.70 -2.77 -1.23
N PHE A 55 4.05 -3.82 -1.73
CA PHE A 55 3.22 -4.71 -0.92
C PHE A 55 4.08 -5.60 -0.03
N SER A 56 4.05 -5.36 1.28
CA SER A 56 4.75 -6.18 2.25
C SER A 56 3.96 -7.46 2.57
N VAL A 57 3.98 -8.43 1.65
CA VAL A 57 3.36 -9.75 1.83
C VAL A 57 4.40 -10.85 1.82
N GLY A 58 4.20 -11.88 2.65
CA GLY A 58 5.11 -13.05 2.70
C GLY A 58 5.02 -13.96 1.48
N ALA A 59 3.93 -13.88 0.70
CA ALA A 59 3.73 -14.60 -0.55
C ALA A 59 2.81 -13.81 -1.49
N SER A 60 3.09 -13.82 -2.80
CA SER A 60 2.41 -12.97 -3.79
C SER A 60 0.92 -13.25 -3.96
N LEU A 61 0.50 -14.50 -3.76
CA LEU A 61 -0.90 -14.95 -3.90
C LEU A 61 -1.56 -15.26 -2.55
N ARG A 62 -1.07 -14.64 -1.48
CA ARG A 62 -1.67 -14.81 -0.16
C ARG A 62 -3.09 -14.22 -0.16
N PRO A 63 -4.11 -14.97 0.32
CA PRO A 63 -5.45 -14.41 0.52
C PRO A 63 -5.46 -13.41 1.69
N SER A 64 -6.61 -12.76 1.92
CA SER A 64 -6.80 -11.87 3.08
C SER A 64 -6.42 -12.56 4.38
N ILE A 65 -5.78 -11.79 5.26
CA ILE A 65 -5.38 -12.26 6.58
C ILE A 65 -6.52 -12.14 7.59
N VAL A 66 -7.53 -11.33 7.26
CA VAL A 66 -8.71 -11.02 8.06
C VAL A 66 -9.90 -11.84 7.56
N ASP A 67 -10.19 -11.80 6.26
CA ASP A 67 -11.26 -12.61 5.65
C ASP A 67 -10.73 -13.95 5.14
N THR A 68 -10.79 -14.94 6.04
CA THR A 68 -10.32 -16.32 5.78
C THR A 68 -11.43 -17.26 5.30
N ARG A 69 -12.65 -16.77 5.11
CA ARG A 69 -13.78 -17.59 4.66
C ARG A 69 -13.72 -17.76 3.15
N ARG A 70 -13.13 -18.89 2.72
CA ARG A 70 -13.24 -19.37 1.34
C ARG A 70 -14.72 -19.62 1.00
N SER A 71 -15.16 -19.16 -0.16
CA SER A 71 -16.45 -19.56 -0.74
C SER A 71 -16.39 -21.05 -1.12
N ASP A 72 -16.92 -21.89 -0.25
CA ASP A 72 -17.30 -23.26 -0.59
C ASP A 72 -18.55 -23.22 -1.48
N ALA A 73 -18.40 -22.73 -2.72
CA ALA A 73 -19.44 -22.77 -3.75
C ALA A 73 -18.80 -22.61 -5.14
N ALA A 74 -18.22 -23.69 -5.64
CA ALA A 74 -18.16 -24.03 -7.06
C ALA A 74 -17.64 -25.46 -7.19
N ASP A 75 -18.57 -26.41 -7.09
CA ASP A 75 -18.57 -27.69 -7.80
C ASP A 75 -19.70 -27.60 -8.85
#